data_AF-Q30VQ9-F1
#
_entry.id   AF-Q30VQ9-F1
#
_cell.length_a   1.000
_cell.length_b   1.000
_cell.length_c   1.000
_cell.angle_alpha   90.00
_cell.angle_beta   90.00
_cell.angle_gamma   90.00
#
_symmetry.space_group_name_H-M   'P 1'
#
loop_
_entity.id
_entity.type
_entity.pdbx_description
1 polymer ?
#
loop_
_entity_poly.entity_id
_entity_poly.type
_entity_poly.pdbx_seq_one_letter_code
_entity_poly.pdbx_strand_id
1 'polypeptide(L)'
;MSDMFLQRMFNITRRSRAGFQKQNPMHTRNQDHEQYQAQPSSHHTHQHEEYEIASPEFYRAIEAALPPVFTRQTASHVMGGLISAKTFSNLDALGQGPPVKAKIGHKVAYERESFMRWLRQRFC
;
A
#
# COMPACT_ATOMS: atom_id res chain seq x y z
N MET A 1 -22.44 14.98 -32.68
CA MET A 1 -22.48 14.33 -31.36
C MET A 1 -22.04 12.90 -31.61
N SER A 2 -20.78 12.65 -31.29
CA SER A 2 -19.95 11.65 -31.96
C SER A 2 -20.18 10.25 -31.38
N ASP A 3 -20.63 9.38 -32.28
CA ASP A 3 -20.40 7.94 -32.28
C ASP A 3 -18.89 7.63 -32.28
N MET A 4 -18.50 6.41 -31.92
CA MET A 4 -17.15 5.83 -31.83
C MET A 4 -16.51 5.79 -30.43
N PHE A 5 -17.14 5.07 -29.51
CA PHE A 5 -16.49 4.65 -28.26
C PHE A 5 -16.50 3.13 -28.05
N LEU A 6 -16.11 2.39 -29.09
CA LEU A 6 -15.56 1.04 -28.94
C LEU A 6 -14.48 0.84 -30.01
N GLN A 7 -13.19 0.84 -29.61
CA GLN A 7 -12.34 -0.35 -29.62
C GLN A 7 -10.87 0.04 -29.41
N ARG A 8 -10.15 -0.82 -28.67
CA ARG A 8 -8.71 -1.11 -28.74
C ARG A 8 -7.85 -0.38 -27.70
N MET A 9 -7.62 -0.97 -26.53
CA MET A 9 -6.64 -2.05 -26.26
C MET A 9 -5.18 -1.70 -26.58
N PHE A 10 -4.39 -1.64 -25.50
CA PHE A 10 -3.01 -2.11 -25.35
C PHE A 10 -1.86 -1.40 -26.11
N ASN A 11 -1.02 -0.77 -25.27
CA ASN A 11 0.45 -0.85 -25.23
C ASN A 11 1.36 0.09 -26.07
N ILE A 12 2.13 0.88 -25.28
CA ILE A 12 3.58 1.14 -25.37
C ILE A 12 4.09 1.97 -26.57
N THR A 13 4.75 3.10 -26.29
CA THR A 13 6.11 3.47 -26.79
C THR A 13 6.33 4.99 -26.85
N ARG A 14 7.33 5.45 -26.07
CA ARG A 14 8.29 6.55 -26.27
C ARG A 14 7.89 7.86 -27.01
N ARG A 15 8.44 8.94 -26.42
CA ARG A 15 9.29 10.00 -27.04
C ARG A 15 8.66 11.40 -27.27
N SER A 16 9.08 12.31 -26.39
CA SER A 16 9.60 13.68 -26.59
C SER A 16 9.32 14.48 -27.88
N ARG A 17 8.95 15.77 -27.71
CA ARG A 17 9.80 16.98 -28.01
C ARG A 17 9.02 18.29 -27.74
N ALA A 18 9.58 19.17 -26.90
CA ALA A 18 10.16 20.50 -27.22
C ALA A 18 9.12 21.65 -27.30
N GLY A 19 9.29 22.86 -26.74
CA GLY A 19 10.33 23.53 -25.96
C GLY A 19 10.01 25.03 -25.98
N PHE A 20 10.29 25.79 -24.91
CA PHE A 20 10.54 27.24 -25.01
C PHE A 20 11.40 27.70 -23.83
N GLN A 21 12.48 28.39 -24.18
CA GLN A 21 13.64 28.72 -23.36
C GLN A 21 13.60 30.22 -23.07
N LYS A 22 13.74 30.63 -21.81
CA LYS A 22 14.20 31.99 -21.45
C LYS A 22 15.63 31.87 -20.92
N GLN A 23 16.54 32.48 -21.66
CA GLN A 23 17.96 32.65 -21.28
C GLN A 23 18.08 33.85 -20.35
N ASN A 24 19.03 33.79 -19.41
CA ASN A 24 19.76 34.93 -18.86
C ASN A 24 21.09 34.42 -18.23
N PRO A 25 22.12 35.27 -18.13
CA PRO A 25 23.38 35.06 -18.85
C PRO A 25 24.52 34.41 -18.05
N MET A 26 25.53 33.97 -18.81
CA MET A 26 26.87 33.55 -18.38
C MET A 26 27.53 34.57 -17.46
N HIS A 27 27.94 34.13 -16.27
CA HIS A 27 29.07 34.71 -15.56
C HIS A 27 30.14 33.62 -15.34
N THR A 28 31.36 34.04 -15.57
CA THR A 28 32.59 33.25 -15.75
C THR A 28 33.06 32.50 -14.50
N ARG A 29 33.42 31.22 -14.72
CA ARG A 29 34.58 30.47 -14.21
C ARG A 29 35.33 31.00 -12.98
N ASN A 30 35.31 30.22 -11.90
CA ASN A 30 36.40 29.94 -10.95
C ASN A 30 36.08 28.52 -10.38
N GLN A 31 36.71 27.44 -10.83
CA GLN A 31 37.94 26.82 -10.28
C GLN A 31 38.02 26.72 -8.75
N ASP A 32 36.96 26.22 -8.11
CA ASP A 32 37.06 25.66 -6.77
C ASP A 32 36.94 24.12 -6.87
N HIS A 33 38.05 23.47 -7.24
CA HIS A 33 38.24 22.05 -6.95
C HIS A 33 38.51 21.88 -5.45
N GLU A 34 37.55 22.25 -4.62
CA GLU A 34 37.55 21.84 -3.22
C GLU A 34 36.91 20.46 -3.17
N GLN A 35 37.78 19.48 -3.36
CA GLN A 35 37.77 18.15 -2.75
C GLN A 35 36.41 17.76 -2.14
N TYR A 36 35.64 16.93 -2.85
CA TYR A 36 34.59 16.13 -2.22
C TYR A 36 35.27 15.27 -1.14
N GLN A 37 35.32 15.78 0.08
CA GLN A 37 35.60 14.97 1.25
C GLN A 37 34.48 13.93 1.28
N ALA A 38 34.81 12.68 0.97
CA ALA A 38 33.90 11.57 1.17
C ALA A 38 33.38 11.66 2.60
N GLN A 39 32.09 11.98 2.75
CA GLN A 39 31.46 11.92 4.05
C GLN A 39 31.59 10.46 4.51
N PRO A 40 32.09 10.20 5.74
CA PRO A 40 32.11 8.83 6.23
C PRO A 40 30.68 8.32 6.17
N SER A 41 30.49 7.21 5.46
CA SER A 41 29.23 6.48 5.41
C SER A 41 28.78 6.31 6.85
N SER A 42 27.78 7.11 7.26
CA SER A 42 27.18 6.98 8.57
C SER A 42 26.63 5.57 8.61
N HIS A 43 27.32 4.68 9.32
CA HIS A 43 26.77 3.42 9.76
C HIS A 43 25.61 3.79 10.67
N HIS A 44 24.45 4.08 10.06
CA HIS A 44 23.19 4.12 10.76
C HIS A 44 23.05 2.71 11.28
N THR A 45 23.37 2.55 12.56
CA THR A 45 23.15 1.32 13.28
C THR A 45 21.64 1.18 13.30
N HIS A 46 21.11 0.50 12.28
CA HIS A 46 19.77 -0.04 12.31
C HIS A 46 19.80 -1.00 13.48
N GLN A 47 19.39 -0.50 14.65
CA GLN A 47 18.96 -1.36 15.74
C GLN A 47 17.86 -2.20 15.13
N HIS A 48 18.19 -3.45 14.80
CA HIS A 48 17.22 -4.43 14.40
C HIS A 48 16.34 -4.65 15.63
N GLU A 49 15.26 -3.89 15.73
CA GLU A 49 14.13 -4.27 16.55
C GLU A 49 13.65 -5.61 15.99
N GLU A 50 13.96 -6.70 16.68
CA GLU A 50 13.36 -8.00 16.39
C GLU A 50 11.85 -7.87 16.64
N TYR A 51 11.08 -7.69 15.57
CA TYR A 51 9.64 -7.76 15.63
C TYR A 51 9.25 -9.23 15.88
N GLU A 52 8.81 -9.53 17.09
CA GLU A 52 8.25 -10.85 17.42
C GLU A 52 6.96 -11.11 16.62
N ILE A 53 6.75 -12.37 16.26
CA ILE A 53 5.49 -12.86 15.67
C ILE A 53 4.34 -12.49 16.62
N ALA A 54 3.21 -12.04 16.07
CA ALA A 54 2.07 -11.59 16.87
C ALA A 54 1.63 -12.66 17.88
N SER A 55 1.54 -12.27 19.16
CA SER A 55 1.22 -13.20 20.25
C SER A 55 -0.21 -13.75 20.15
N PRO A 56 -0.53 -14.92 20.75
CA PRO A 56 -1.89 -15.42 20.78
C PRO A 56 -2.90 -14.43 21.36
N GLU A 57 -2.52 -13.66 22.39
CA GLU A 57 -3.37 -12.64 23.00
C GLU A 57 -3.68 -11.48 22.05
N PHE A 58 -2.77 -11.14 21.14
CA PHE A 58 -3.03 -10.16 20.09
C PHE A 58 -4.23 -10.57 19.22
N TYR A 59 -4.25 -11.83 18.75
CA TYR A 59 -5.37 -12.32 17.95
C TYR A 59 -6.66 -12.46 18.77
N ARG A 60 -6.57 -12.81 20.05
CA ARG A 60 -7.74 -12.88 20.94
C ARG A 60 -8.37 -11.52 21.17
N ALA A 61 -7.57 -10.47 21.33
CA ALA A 61 -8.07 -9.10 21.47
C ALA A 61 -8.82 -8.64 20.20
N ILE A 62 -8.27 -8.90 19.01
CA ILE A 62 -8.95 -8.59 17.74
C ILE A 62 -10.26 -9.38 17.63
N GLU A 63 -10.22 -10.69 17.91
CA GLU A 63 -11.41 -11.55 17.81
C GLU A 63 -12.54 -11.13 18.75
N ALA A 64 -12.20 -10.67 19.96
CA ALA A 64 -13.17 -10.16 20.93
C ALA A 64 -13.80 -8.82 20.53
N ALA A 65 -13.05 -7.96 19.83
CA ALA A 65 -13.52 -6.66 19.38
C ALA A 65 -14.36 -6.72 18.08
N LEU A 66 -14.26 -7.80 17.32
CA LEU A 66 -14.99 -7.99 16.07
C LEU A 66 -16.44 -8.44 16.33
N PRO A 67 -17.45 -7.77 15.76
CA PRO A 67 -18.81 -8.31 15.70
C PRO A 67 -18.86 -9.66 14.95
N PRO A 68 -19.93 -10.48 15.10
CA PRO A 68 -20.07 -11.73 14.35
C PRO A 68 -20.00 -11.56 12.82
N VAL A 69 -20.55 -10.44 12.31
CA VAL A 69 -20.47 -10.03 10.91
C VAL A 69 -20.11 -8.55 10.85
N PHE A 70 -19.14 -8.17 10.03
CA PHE A 70 -18.64 -6.80 9.96
C PHE A 70 -18.11 -6.42 8.58
N THR A 71 -17.97 -5.12 8.33
CA THR A 71 -17.51 -4.60 7.02
C THR A 71 -16.00 -4.46 6.94
N ARG A 72 -15.46 -4.27 5.73
CA ARG A 72 -14.04 -3.90 5.52
C ARG A 72 -13.60 -2.68 6.34
N GLN A 73 -14.49 -1.69 6.49
CA GLN A 73 -14.22 -0.49 7.28
C GLN A 73 -14.09 -0.82 8.76
N THR A 74 -15.00 -1.64 9.28
CA THR A 74 -14.95 -2.13 10.65
C THR A 74 -13.69 -2.96 10.91
N ALA A 75 -13.33 -3.86 9.99
CA ALA A 75 -12.10 -4.65 10.07
C ALA A 75 -10.86 -3.75 10.19
N SER A 76 -10.76 -2.76 9.30
CA SER A 76 -9.68 -1.78 9.30
C SER A 76 -9.61 -0.99 10.60
N HIS A 77 -10.76 -0.55 11.11
CA HIS A 77 -10.85 0.24 12.34
C HIS A 77 -10.47 -0.58 13.59
N VAL A 78 -11.02 -1.80 13.74
CA VAL A 78 -10.72 -2.69 14.87
C VAL A 78 -9.24 -3.07 14.90
N MET A 79 -8.62 -3.24 13.73
CA MET A 79 -7.18 -3.49 13.61
C MET A 79 -6.32 -2.22 13.74
N GLY A 80 -6.87 -1.10 14.21
CA GLY A 80 -6.11 0.14 14.40
C GLY A 80 -5.53 0.73 13.11
N GLY A 81 -6.09 0.39 11.94
CA GLY A 81 -5.60 0.83 10.64
C GLY A 81 -4.43 0.04 10.06
N LEU A 82 -4.00 -1.08 10.70
CA LEU A 82 -2.92 -1.94 10.19
C LEU A 82 -3.14 -2.39 8.74
N ILE A 83 -4.41 -2.63 8.37
CA ILE A 83 -4.82 -2.92 7.00
C ILE A 83 -5.96 -1.98 6.64
N SER A 84 -5.80 -1.19 5.58
CA SER A 84 -6.85 -0.27 5.11
C SER A 84 -8.02 -1.02 4.47
N ALA A 85 -9.23 -0.44 4.51
CA ALA A 85 -10.39 -0.96 3.78
C ALA A 85 -10.13 -1.10 2.25
N LYS A 86 -9.28 -0.22 1.68
CA LYS A 86 -8.87 -0.31 0.28
C LYS A 86 -7.99 -1.54 0.03
N THR A 87 -7.05 -1.81 0.94
CA THR A 87 -6.20 -3.01 0.90
C THR A 87 -7.06 -4.28 0.97
N PHE A 88 -8.04 -4.33 1.87
CA PHE A 88 -9.00 -5.44 1.92
C PHE A 88 -9.77 -5.61 0.59
N SER A 89 -10.19 -4.51 -0.04
CA SER A 89 -10.84 -4.57 -1.35
C SER A 89 -9.93 -5.13 -2.45
N ASN A 90 -8.65 -4.76 -2.45
CA ASN A 90 -7.68 -5.28 -3.40
C ASN A 90 -7.42 -6.78 -3.17
N LEU A 91 -7.25 -7.19 -1.90
CA LEU A 91 -7.08 -8.60 -1.53
C LEU A 91 -8.30 -9.43 -1.95
N ASP A 92 -9.50 -8.91 -1.77
CA ASP A 92 -10.72 -9.56 -2.23
C ASP A 92 -10.77 -9.73 -3.75
N ALA A 93 -10.37 -8.71 -4.51
CA ALA A 93 -10.32 -8.75 -5.97
C ALA A 93 -9.27 -9.74 -6.49
N LEU A 94 -8.18 -9.92 -5.74
CA LEU A 94 -7.13 -10.89 -6.03
C LEU A 94 -7.44 -12.32 -5.54
N GLY A 95 -8.58 -12.53 -4.86
CA GLY A 95 -8.90 -13.82 -4.24
C GLY A 95 -8.03 -14.17 -3.03
N GLN A 96 -7.26 -13.22 -2.51
CA GLN A 96 -6.35 -13.38 -1.36
C GLN A 96 -6.93 -12.83 -0.05
N GLY A 97 -8.18 -12.35 -0.07
CA GLY A 97 -8.90 -11.89 1.11
C GLY A 97 -9.58 -13.03 1.89
N PRO A 98 -10.32 -12.69 2.96
CA PRO A 98 -11.12 -13.66 3.71
C PRO A 98 -12.04 -14.49 2.79
N PRO A 99 -12.12 -15.82 2.99
CA PRO A 99 -12.82 -16.70 2.06
C PRO A 99 -14.35 -16.59 2.18
N VAL A 100 -14.89 -16.48 3.40
CA VAL A 100 -16.33 -16.28 3.62
C VAL A 100 -16.63 -14.80 3.64
N LYS A 101 -17.36 -14.34 2.62
CA LYS A 101 -17.79 -12.94 2.49
C LYS A 101 -19.15 -12.84 1.83
N ALA A 102 -19.91 -11.84 2.25
CA ALA A 102 -21.21 -11.51 1.68
C ALA A 102 -21.19 -10.09 1.11
N LYS A 103 -21.79 -9.91 -0.06
CA LYS A 103 -22.02 -8.59 -0.64
C LYS A 103 -23.46 -8.17 -0.37
N ILE A 104 -23.63 -7.08 0.38
CA ILE A 104 -24.94 -6.52 0.73
C ILE A 104 -24.96 -5.09 0.16
N GLY A 105 -25.69 -4.91 -0.95
CA GLY A 105 -25.66 -3.67 -1.73
C GLY A 105 -24.25 -3.34 -2.22
N HIS A 106 -23.75 -2.16 -1.84
CA HIS A 106 -22.40 -1.70 -2.18
C HIS A 106 -21.33 -2.08 -1.15
N LYS A 107 -21.71 -2.76 -0.05
CA LYS A 107 -20.78 -3.14 1.03
C LYS A 107 -20.44 -4.62 0.95
N VAL A 108 -19.22 -4.94 1.37
CA VAL A 108 -18.76 -6.32 1.57
C VAL A 108 -18.53 -6.53 3.06
N ALA A 109 -19.11 -7.61 3.56
CA ALA A 109 -19.02 -8.03 4.94
C ALA A 109 -18.29 -9.38 5.04
N TYR A 110 -17.59 -9.56 6.15
CA TYR A 110 -16.90 -10.79 6.52
C TYR A 110 -17.60 -11.41 7.73
N GLU A 111 -17.50 -12.73 7.81
CA GLU A 111 -17.84 -13.52 8.99
C GLU A 111 -16.59 -13.63 9.88
N ARG A 112 -16.77 -13.51 11.19
CA ARG A 112 -15.69 -13.37 12.18
C ARG A 112 -14.73 -14.56 12.22
N GLU A 113 -15.23 -15.78 12.27
CA GLU A 113 -14.39 -16.98 12.36
C GLU A 113 -13.55 -17.18 11.10
N SER A 114 -14.17 -17.01 9.94
CA SER A 114 -13.51 -17.07 8.64
C SER A 114 -12.43 -16.00 8.49
N PHE A 115 -12.74 -14.77 8.92
CA PHE A 115 -11.78 -13.68 8.92
C PHE A 115 -10.59 -13.97 9.82
N MET A 116 -10.81 -14.43 11.06
CA MET A 116 -9.73 -14.74 12.00
C MET A 116 -8.85 -15.88 11.51
N ARG A 117 -9.44 -16.90 10.86
CA ARG A 117 -8.68 -17.99 10.22
C ARG A 117 -7.75 -17.46 9.13
N TRP A 118 -8.29 -16.62 8.24
CA TRP A 118 -7.50 -15.97 7.19
C TRP A 118 -6.40 -15.07 7.76
N LEU A 119 -6.71 -14.30 8.81
CA LEU A 119 -5.77 -13.37 9.42
C LEU A 119 -4.57 -14.11 10.03
N ARG A 120 -4.83 -15.20 10.76
CA ARG A 120 -3.78 -16.05 11.33
C ARG A 120 -2.92 -16.68 10.24
N GLN A 121 -3.51 -17.19 9.16
CA GLN A 121 -2.76 -17.77 8.03
C GLN A 121 -1.90 -16.77 7.27
N ARG A 122 -2.24 -15.48 7.31
CA ARG A 122 -1.51 -14.44 6.58
C ARG A 122 -0.32 -13.89 7.35
N PHE A 123 -0.36 -13.94 8.68
CA PHE A 123 0.62 -13.30 9.57
C PHE A 123 1.33 -14.25 10.54
N CYS A 124 0.97 -15.54 10.55
CA CYS A 124 1.79 -16.64 11.07
C CYS A 124 2.41 -17.41 9.91
#